data_AF-A0A3N9P6K4-F1
#
_entry.id   AF-A0A3N9P6K4-F1
#
_cell.length_a   1.000
_cell.length_b   1.000
_cell.length_c   1.000
_cell.angle_alpha   90.00
_cell.angle_beta   90.00
_cell.angle_gamma   90.00
#
_symmetry.space_group_name_H-M   'P 1'
#
loop_
_entity.id
_entity.type
_entity.pdbx_description
1 polymer ?
#
loop_
_entity_poly.entity_id
_entity_poly.type
_entity_poly.pdbx_seq_one_letter_code
_entity_poly.pdbx_strand_id
1 'polypeptide(L)'
;MNIAQAILHLYPDADPLGDFEVWNVGPAPVLHPGAEDKGRVRYEIKKPEDGEEPVEGIHYRYVVDFNRLTEGEDYDIVDRGPYIAIWNLEAPQPTEEELQAAWEAYLEAEANKPPEPPTEVEQLRADNAALLLELAQVQARQDQADADAAALLLTLAEGGIL
;
A
#
# COMPACT_ATOMS: atom_id res chain seq x y z
N MET A 1 1.52 0.23 10.72
CA MET A 1 1.35 -1.20 10.44
C MET A 1 0.09 -1.41 9.61
N ASN A 2 0.06 -2.38 8.70
CA ASN A 2 -1.18 -2.75 8.00
C ASN A 2 -1.87 -3.89 8.76
N ILE A 3 -2.87 -3.54 9.59
CA ILE A 3 -3.58 -4.50 10.46
C ILE A 3 -4.26 -5.60 9.63
N ALA A 4 -4.87 -5.26 8.48
CA ALA A 4 -5.55 -6.25 7.65
C ALA A 4 -4.57 -7.29 7.10
N GLN A 5 -3.39 -6.86 6.63
CA GLN A 5 -2.35 -7.80 6.17
C GLN A 5 -1.79 -8.65 7.31
N ALA A 6 -1.61 -8.07 8.50
CA ALA A 6 -1.19 -8.83 9.68
C ALA A 6 -2.22 -9.91 10.06
N ILE A 7 -3.52 -9.57 10.03
CA ILE A 7 -4.60 -10.53 10.29
C ILE A 7 -4.62 -11.62 9.22
N LEU A 8 -4.51 -11.27 7.93
CA LEU A 8 -4.45 -12.26 6.85
C LEU A 8 -3.20 -13.14 6.91
N HIS A 9 -2.11 -12.65 7.50
CA HIS A 9 -0.93 -13.48 7.76
C HIS A 9 -1.18 -14.50 8.89
N LEU A 10 -1.89 -14.11 9.95
CA LEU A 10 -2.28 -14.99 11.07
C LEU A 10 -3.40 -15.96 10.70
N TYR A 11 -4.36 -15.51 9.89
CA TYR A 11 -5.56 -16.21 9.48
C TYR A 11 -5.69 -16.15 7.95
N PRO A 12 -4.94 -16.97 7.20
CA PRO A 12 -4.88 -16.90 5.73
C PRO A 12 -6.21 -17.15 5.02
N ASP A 13 -7.12 -17.89 5.68
CA ASP A 13 -8.44 -18.24 5.15
C ASP A 13 -9.53 -17.22 5.52
N ALA A 14 -9.21 -16.17 6.29
CA ALA A 14 -10.18 -15.17 6.70
C ALA A 14 -10.59 -14.25 5.55
N ASP A 15 -11.88 -13.94 5.47
CA ASP A 15 -12.44 -12.95 4.54
C ASP A 15 -12.40 -11.54 5.15
N PRO A 16 -11.58 -10.60 4.64
CA PRO A 16 -11.49 -9.23 5.18
C PRO A 16 -12.76 -8.39 4.95
N LEU A 17 -13.78 -8.92 4.28
CA LEU A 17 -15.09 -8.29 4.12
C LEU A 17 -16.20 -8.92 4.96
N GLY A 18 -15.98 -10.12 5.53
CA GLY A 18 -16.99 -10.87 6.27
C GLY A 18 -16.56 -11.20 7.70
N ASP A 19 -15.29 -11.56 7.87
CA ASP A 19 -14.76 -12.12 9.10
C ASP A 19 -14.16 -11.07 10.04
N PHE A 20 -13.69 -9.96 9.48
CA PHE A 20 -13.24 -8.80 10.25
C PHE A 20 -13.30 -7.53 9.41
N GLU A 21 -13.41 -6.38 10.05
CA GLU A 21 -13.28 -5.08 9.38
C GLU A 21 -12.24 -4.23 10.08
N VAL A 22 -11.34 -3.63 9.30
CA VAL A 22 -10.36 -2.65 9.78
C VAL A 22 -10.83 -1.27 9.33
N TRP A 23 -11.11 -0.40 10.28
CA TRP A 23 -11.50 0.98 10.01
C TRP A 23 -10.37 1.93 10.35
N ASN A 24 -10.40 3.11 9.75
CA ASN A 24 -9.52 4.21 10.12
C ASN A 24 -10.38 5.44 10.37
N VAL A 25 -10.35 5.92 11.61
CA VAL A 25 -11.08 7.15 12.01
C VAL A 25 -10.36 8.41 11.50
N GLY A 26 -9.09 8.29 11.11
CA GLY A 26 -8.27 9.40 10.66
C GLY A 26 -8.02 10.43 11.76
N PRO A 27 -7.44 11.58 11.40
CA PRO A 27 -7.15 12.65 12.35
C PRO A 27 -8.45 13.23 12.92
N ALA A 28 -8.62 13.11 14.23
CA ALA A 28 -9.82 13.60 14.93
C ALA A 28 -9.43 14.53 16.10
N PRO A 29 -10.22 15.59 16.38
CA PRO A 29 -9.95 16.48 17.49
C PRO A 29 -10.22 15.79 18.83
N VAL A 30 -9.26 15.90 19.75
CA VAL A 30 -9.36 15.44 21.13
C VAL A 30 -9.28 16.66 22.03
N LEU A 31 -10.36 16.92 22.78
CA LEU A 31 -10.47 18.07 23.66
C LEU A 31 -9.57 17.92 24.89
N HIS A 32 -8.91 19.00 25.29
CA HIS A 32 -8.26 19.10 26.58
C HIS A 32 -9.29 19.27 27.71
N PRO A 33 -8.98 18.81 28.94
CA PRO A 33 -9.86 19.04 30.08
C PRO A 33 -10.18 20.53 30.27
N GLY A 34 -11.47 20.87 30.32
CA GLY A 34 -11.95 22.25 30.47
C GLY A 34 -12.17 23.02 29.16
N ALA A 35 -11.70 22.53 28.01
CA ALA A 35 -12.00 23.13 26.71
C ALA A 35 -13.50 23.07 26.37
N GLU A 36 -14.19 22.06 26.92
CA GLU A 36 -15.64 21.89 26.78
C GLU A 36 -16.39 23.16 27.19
N ASP A 37 -16.04 23.79 28.31
CA ASP A 37 -16.75 24.98 28.81
C ASP A 37 -16.58 26.21 27.88
N LYS A 38 -15.41 26.32 27.22
CA LYS A 38 -15.12 27.38 26.25
C LYS A 38 -15.87 27.17 24.93
N GLY A 39 -15.96 25.92 24.48
CA GLY A 39 -16.60 25.54 23.23
C GLY A 39 -18.10 25.23 23.34
N ARG A 40 -18.65 25.11 24.54
CA ARG A 40 -20.04 24.67 24.78
C ARG A 40 -21.04 25.71 24.27
N VAL A 41 -21.81 25.33 23.26
CA VAL A 41 -22.89 26.12 22.70
C VAL A 41 -24.21 25.37 22.84
N ARG A 42 -25.24 26.06 23.33
CA ARG A 42 -26.61 25.54 23.38
C ARG A 42 -27.24 25.67 22.00
N TYR A 43 -27.58 24.55 21.38
CA TYR A 43 -28.38 24.50 20.16
C TYR A 43 -29.82 24.18 20.50
N GLU A 44 -30.73 24.99 20.00
CA GLU A 44 -32.17 24.77 20.15
C GLU A 44 -32.61 23.70 19.14
N ILE A 45 -33.28 22.66 19.63
CA ILE A 45 -33.84 21.58 18.82
C ILE A 45 -35.29 21.92 18.48
N LYS A 46 -36.08 22.26 19.52
CA LYS A 46 -37.45 22.75 19.39
C LYS A 46 -37.78 23.68 20.55
N LYS A 47 -38.73 24.57 20.33
CA LYS A 47 -39.26 25.43 21.38
C LYS A 47 -40.12 24.61 22.35
N PRO A 48 -40.00 24.81 23.68
CA PRO A 48 -40.92 24.23 24.66
C PRO A 48 -42.34 24.80 24.51
N GLU A 49 -43.34 24.02 24.94
CA GLU A 49 -44.74 24.46 24.97
C GLU A 49 -45.00 25.50 26.10
N ASP A 50 -46.10 26.23 26.01
CA ASP A 50 -46.45 27.26 27.00
C ASP A 50 -46.62 26.63 28.39
N GLY A 51 -45.72 27.00 29.32
CA GLY A 51 -45.68 26.48 30.68
C GLY A 51 -44.76 25.27 30.87
N GLU A 52 -44.07 24.81 29.82
CA GLU A 52 -43.09 23.73 29.89
C GLU A 52 -41.67 24.28 30.11
N GLU A 53 -40.93 23.65 31.04
CA GLU A 53 -39.52 23.96 31.25
C GLU A 53 -38.65 23.33 30.14
N PRO A 54 -37.66 24.03 29.59
CA PRO A 54 -36.77 23.46 28.58
C PRO A 54 -35.98 22.27 29.14
N VAL A 55 -35.91 21.18 28.38
CA VAL A 55 -35.25 19.93 28.76
C VAL A 55 -34.11 19.61 27.78
N GLU A 56 -32.94 19.26 28.30
CA GLU A 56 -31.80 18.82 27.49
C GLU A 56 -32.09 17.51 26.76
N GLY A 57 -31.75 17.44 25.48
CA GLY A 57 -32.06 16.32 24.57
C GLY A 57 -33.44 16.39 23.91
N ILE A 58 -34.36 17.21 24.45
CA ILE A 58 -35.70 17.40 23.90
C ILE A 58 -35.85 18.79 23.28
N HIS A 59 -35.55 19.83 24.05
CA HIS A 59 -35.72 21.24 23.66
C HIS A 59 -34.42 21.87 23.19
N TYR A 60 -33.30 21.47 23.80
CA TYR A 60 -31.97 21.93 23.42
C TYR A 60 -30.94 20.83 23.63
N ARG A 61 -29.79 20.94 22.97
CA ARG A 61 -28.61 20.11 23.24
C ARG A 61 -27.38 20.99 23.29
N TYR A 62 -26.44 20.65 24.17
CA TYR A 62 -25.12 21.24 24.12
C TYR A 62 -24.23 20.52 23.11
N VAL A 63 -23.57 21.30 22.26
CA VAL A 63 -22.53 20.81 21.36
C VAL A 63 -21.28 21.66 21.54
N VAL A 64 -20.14 21.10 21.17
CA VAL A 64 -18.87 21.81 21.17
C VAL A 64 -18.70 22.47 19.80
N ASP A 65 -18.65 23.80 19.80
CA ASP A 65 -18.35 24.59 18.61
C ASP A 65 -16.82 24.75 18.50
N PHE A 66 -16.20 23.94 17.64
CA PHE A 66 -14.76 23.96 17.41
C PHE A 66 -14.26 25.29 16.83
N ASN A 67 -15.11 26.14 16.26
CA ASN A 67 -14.70 27.48 15.81
C ASN A 67 -14.34 28.43 16.97
N ARG A 68 -14.70 28.05 18.20
CA ARG A 68 -14.39 28.80 19.42
C ARG A 68 -13.18 28.25 20.18
N LEU A 69 -12.59 27.19 19.66
CA LEU A 69 -11.45 26.50 20.25
C LEU A 69 -10.20 26.72 19.41
N THR A 70 -9.05 26.76 20.08
CA THR A 70 -7.74 26.89 19.48
C THR A 70 -7.03 25.53 19.48
N GLU A 71 -6.59 25.08 18.30
CA GLU A 71 -5.75 23.88 18.17
C GLU A 71 -4.43 24.05 18.94
N GLY A 72 -4.00 23.03 19.68
CA GLY A 72 -2.81 23.03 20.55
C GLY A 72 -3.01 23.65 21.94
N GLU A 73 -4.11 24.38 22.16
CA GLU A 73 -4.47 24.92 23.48
C GLU A 73 -5.69 24.20 24.05
N ASP A 74 -6.76 24.11 23.27
CA ASP A 74 -8.05 23.56 23.69
C ASP A 74 -8.29 22.14 23.16
N TYR A 75 -7.68 21.78 22.04
CA TYR A 75 -7.73 20.44 21.48
C TYR A 75 -6.50 20.15 20.63
N ASP A 76 -6.17 18.87 20.53
CA ASP A 76 -5.16 18.37 19.59
C ASP A 76 -5.84 17.52 18.52
N ILE A 77 -5.34 17.60 17.28
CA ILE A 77 -5.69 16.65 16.24
C ILE A 77 -4.83 15.40 16.45
N VAL A 78 -5.47 14.31 16.87
CA VAL A 78 -4.80 13.02 17.09
C VAL A 78 -5.22 12.05 16.01
N ASP A 79 -4.24 11.53 15.28
CA ASP A 79 -4.45 10.38 14.41
C ASP A 79 -4.41 9.10 15.25
N ARG A 80 -5.54 8.41 15.33
CA ARG A 80 -5.66 7.15 16.07
C ARG A 80 -5.30 5.93 15.23
N GLY A 81 -5.04 6.12 13.94
CA GLY A 81 -4.65 5.05 13.03
C GLY A 81 -5.76 4.01 12.76
N PRO A 82 -5.43 2.96 12.00
CA PRO A 82 -6.35 1.86 11.75
C PRO A 82 -6.59 1.04 13.02
N TYR A 83 -7.79 0.50 13.17
CA TYR A 83 -8.15 -0.43 14.25
C TYR A 83 -9.15 -1.46 13.75
N ILE A 84 -9.24 -2.60 14.45
CA ILE A 84 -10.23 -3.63 14.17
C ILE A 84 -11.59 -3.16 14.69
N ALA A 85 -12.50 -2.82 13.78
CA ALA A 85 -13.83 -2.33 14.11
C ALA A 85 -14.84 -3.47 14.30
N ILE A 86 -14.69 -4.55 13.51
CA ILE A 86 -15.55 -5.74 13.57
C ILE A 86 -14.66 -6.98 13.63
N TRP A 87 -15.08 -7.94 14.45
CA TRP A 87 -14.44 -9.24 14.59
C TRP A 87 -15.49 -10.34 14.68
N ASN A 88 -15.60 -11.16 13.63
CA ASN A 88 -16.58 -12.23 13.48
C ASN A 88 -15.94 -13.63 13.46
N LEU A 89 -14.61 -13.74 13.56
CA LEU A 89 -13.92 -15.02 13.67
C LEU A 89 -14.18 -15.67 15.04
N GLU A 90 -14.25 -17.01 15.07
CA GLU A 90 -14.36 -17.76 16.33
C GLU A 90 -13.08 -17.68 17.19
N ALA A 91 -11.95 -17.31 16.58
CA ALA A 91 -10.69 -17.09 17.26
C ALA A 91 -10.72 -15.80 18.12
N PRO A 92 -9.92 -15.71 19.20
CA PRO A 92 -9.79 -14.46 19.93
C PRO A 92 -9.20 -13.36 19.04
N GLN A 93 -9.64 -12.12 19.26
CA GLN A 93 -9.05 -10.96 18.61
C GLN A 93 -7.57 -10.85 19.01
N PRO A 94 -6.64 -10.71 18.04
CA PRO A 94 -5.22 -10.65 18.33
C PRO A 94 -4.85 -9.37 19.11
N THR A 95 -3.83 -9.46 19.95
CA THR A 95 -3.27 -8.28 20.63
C THR A 95 -2.42 -7.43 19.69
N GLU A 96 -2.09 -6.20 20.10
CA GLU A 96 -1.21 -5.33 19.31
C GLU A 96 0.17 -5.96 19.10
N GLU A 97 0.70 -6.65 20.12
CA GLU A 97 1.98 -7.36 20.01
C GLU A 97 1.92 -8.52 19.02
N GLU A 98 0.80 -9.27 18.98
CA GLU A 98 0.60 -10.35 18.02
C GLU A 98 0.45 -9.82 16.59
N LEU A 99 -0.28 -8.71 16.41
CA LEU A 99 -0.40 -8.03 15.12
C LEU A 99 0.96 -7.51 14.63
N GLN A 100 1.74 -6.89 15.53
CA GLN A 100 3.08 -6.41 15.23
C GLN A 100 4.01 -7.55 14.82
N ALA A 101 4.04 -8.64 15.59
CA ALA A 101 4.85 -9.81 15.26
C ALA A 101 4.44 -10.44 13.93
N ALA A 102 3.14 -10.53 13.65
CA ALA A 102 2.63 -11.04 12.38
C ALA A 102 2.99 -10.13 11.20
N TRP A 103 2.97 -8.82 11.39
CA TRP A 103 3.37 -7.85 10.38
C TRP A 103 4.88 -7.95 10.07
N GLU A 104 5.72 -8.09 11.09
CA GLU A 104 7.16 -8.30 10.91
C GLU A 104 7.46 -9.61 10.18
N ALA A 105 6.78 -10.70 10.56
CA ALA A 105 6.89 -11.99 9.87
C ALA A 105 6.42 -11.91 8.41
N TYR A 106 5.32 -11.20 8.14
CA TYR A 106 4.86 -10.93 6.78
C TYR A 106 5.91 -10.18 5.95
N LEU A 107 6.52 -9.13 6.52
CA LEU A 107 7.55 -8.35 5.83
C LEU A 107 8.81 -9.18 5.55
N GLU A 108 9.24 -10.02 6.50
CA GLU A 108 10.37 -10.93 6.30
C GLU A 108 10.05 -11.98 5.22
N ALA A 109 8.84 -12.53 5.22
CA ALA A 109 8.40 -13.46 4.19
C ALA A 109 8.37 -12.80 2.79
N GLU A 110 7.84 -11.58 2.70
CA GLU A 110 7.76 -10.83 1.45
C GLU A 110 9.15 -10.42 0.94
N ALA A 111 10.06 -10.03 1.84
CA ALA A 111 11.44 -9.69 1.50
C ALA A 111 12.24 -10.91 1.01
N ASN A 112 11.91 -12.11 1.49
CA ASN A 112 12.55 -13.37 1.10
C ASN A 112 11.84 -14.07 -0.07
N LYS A 113 10.81 -13.46 -0.66
CA LYS A 113 10.13 -14.04 -1.81
C LYS A 113 11.11 -14.16 -2.99
N PRO A 114 11.22 -15.34 -3.62
CA PRO A 114 12.04 -15.48 -4.82
C PRO A 114 11.62 -14.45 -5.87
N PRO A 115 12.56 -13.92 -6.67
CA PRO A 115 12.20 -13.05 -7.78
C PRO A 115 11.18 -13.77 -8.66
N GLU A 116 10.14 -13.05 -9.05
CA GLU A 116 9.12 -13.62 -9.92
C GLU A 116 9.77 -14.13 -11.21
N PRO A 117 9.32 -15.27 -11.75
CA PRO A 117 9.83 -15.75 -13.01
C PRO A 117 9.63 -14.66 -14.08
N PRO A 118 10.62 -14.46 -14.98
CA PRO A 118 10.50 -13.44 -16.00
C PRO A 118 9.24 -13.67 -16.83
N THR A 119 8.53 -12.59 -17.10
CA THR A 119 7.34 -12.62 -17.94
C THR A 119 7.68 -13.13 -19.33
N GLU A 120 6.70 -13.64 -20.07
CA GLU A 120 6.90 -14.09 -21.45
C GLU A 120 7.54 -13.00 -22.33
N VAL A 121 7.17 -11.73 -22.12
CA VAL A 121 7.74 -10.60 -22.86
C VAL A 121 9.22 -10.40 -22.52
N GLU A 122 9.61 -10.55 -21.26
CA GLU A 122 11.02 -10.43 -20.85
C GLU A 122 11.85 -11.61 -21.37
N GLN A 123 11.30 -12.82 -21.35
CA GLN A 123 11.93 -13.99 -21.96
C GLN A 123 12.13 -13.77 -23.46
N LEU A 124 11.08 -13.36 -24.18
CA LEU A 124 11.17 -13.07 -25.62
C LEU A 124 12.17 -11.96 -25.93
N ARG A 125 12.32 -10.96 -25.06
CA ARG A 125 13.35 -9.93 -25.23
C ARG A 125 14.75 -10.49 -25.04
N ALA A 126 14.96 -11.34 -24.04
CA ALA A 126 16.23 -12.01 -23.81
C ALA A 126 16.60 -12.93 -24.98
N ASP A 127 15.63 -13.72 -25.47
CA ASP A 127 15.81 -14.62 -26.60
C ASP A 127 16.09 -13.85 -27.90
N ASN A 128 15.34 -12.77 -28.17
CA ASN A 128 15.62 -11.92 -29.33
C ASN A 128 17.02 -11.28 -29.25
N ALA A 129 17.45 -10.83 -28.06
CA ALA A 129 18.80 -10.30 -27.89
C ALA A 129 19.88 -11.36 -28.14
N ALA A 130 19.64 -12.60 -27.69
CA ALA A 130 20.53 -13.73 -27.95
C ALA A 130 20.61 -14.05 -29.46
N LEU A 131 19.46 -14.11 -30.14
CA LEU A 131 19.38 -14.34 -31.58
C LEU A 131 20.08 -13.25 -32.40
N LEU A 132 19.92 -11.98 -32.00
CA LEU A 132 20.61 -10.85 -32.64
C LEU A 132 22.13 -10.94 -32.47
N LEU A 133 22.61 -11.36 -31.30
CA LEU A 133 24.03 -11.58 -31.06
C LEU A 133 24.57 -12.72 -31.92
N GLU A 134 23.84 -13.83 -31.99
CA GLU A 134 24.21 -14.96 -32.84
C GLU A 134 24.27 -14.55 -34.31
N LEU A 135 23.27 -13.79 -34.79
CA LEU A 135 23.25 -13.27 -36.15
C LEU A 135 24.47 -12.39 -36.46
N ALA A 136 24.82 -11.48 -35.54
CA ALA A 136 26.00 -10.63 -35.70
C ALA A 136 27.31 -11.45 -35.76
N GLN A 137 27.42 -12.51 -34.95
CA GLN A 137 28.58 -13.41 -34.99
C GLN A 137 28.66 -14.23 -36.28
N VAL A 138 27.52 -14.64 -36.83
CA VAL A 138 27.47 -15.34 -38.13
C VAL A 138 27.90 -14.40 -39.25
N GLN A 139 27.41 -13.17 -39.26
CA GLN A 139 27.78 -12.16 -40.26
C GLN A 139 29.28 -11.86 -40.23
N ALA A 140 29.85 -11.63 -39.04
CA ALA A 140 31.29 -11.41 -38.91
C ALA A 140 32.14 -12.58 -39.43
N ARG A 141 31.67 -13.82 -39.24
CA ARG A 141 32.35 -15.01 -39.80
C ARG A 141 32.24 -15.08 -41.32
N GLN A 142 31.11 -14.68 -41.89
CA GLN A 142 30.94 -14.61 -43.34
C GLN A 142 31.85 -13.54 -43.95
N ASP A 143 31.86 -12.34 -43.39
CA ASP A 143 32.70 -11.24 -43.86
C ASP A 143 34.19 -11.62 -43.83
N GLN A 144 34.62 -12.32 -42.78
CA GLN A 144 35.99 -12.83 -42.68
C GLN A 144 36.29 -13.89 -43.75
N ALA A 145 35.38 -14.84 -43.96
CA ALA A 145 35.56 -15.88 -44.97
C ALA A 145 35.61 -15.31 -46.40
N ASP A 146 34.81 -14.29 -46.68
CA ASP A 146 34.81 -13.59 -47.96
C ASP A 146 36.13 -12.82 -48.16
N ALA A 147 36.64 -12.17 -47.11
CA ALA A 147 37.94 -11.50 -47.14
C ALA A 147 39.09 -12.49 -47.38
N ASP A 148 39.07 -13.65 -46.70
CA ASP A 148 40.08 -14.70 -46.85
C ASP A 148 40.04 -15.30 -48.27
N ALA A 149 38.85 -15.53 -48.82
CA ALA A 149 38.66 -16.01 -50.19
C ALA A 149 39.19 -15.01 -51.22
N ALA A 150 38.91 -13.71 -51.04
CA ALA A 150 39.43 -12.65 -51.90
C ALA A 150 40.97 -12.57 -51.84
N ALA A 151 41.55 -12.70 -50.65
CA ALA A 151 43.01 -12.73 -50.48
C ALA A 151 43.64 -13.94 -51.18
N LEU A 152 43.04 -15.13 -51.06
CA LEU A 152 43.48 -16.33 -51.78
C LEU A 152 43.42 -16.13 -53.31
N LEU A 153 42.32 -15.59 -53.84
CA LEU A 153 42.19 -15.30 -55.26
C LEU A 153 43.26 -14.31 -55.75
N LEU A 154 43.56 -13.27 -54.97
CA LEU A 154 44.62 -12.32 -55.31
C LEU A 154 45.99 -13.01 -55.36
N THR A 155 46.34 -13.82 -54.35
CA THR A 155 47.62 -14.54 -54.34
C THR A 155 47.76 -15.53 -55.50
N LEU A 156 46.69 -16.21 -55.90
CA LEU A 156 46.69 -17.11 -57.05
C LEU A 156 46.88 -16.34 -58.37
N ALA A 157 46.27 -15.17 -58.50
CA ALA A 157 46.41 -14.30 -59.67
C ALA A 157 47.83 -13.71 -59.77
N GLU A 158 48.41 -13.26 -58.66
CA GLU A 158 49.79 -12.74 -58.62
C GLU A 158 50.84 -13.85 -58.86
N GLY A 159 50.55 -15.08 -58.42
CA GLY A 159 51.40 -16.25 -58.64
C GLY A 159 51.36 -16.83 -60.07
N GLY A 160 50.51 -16.29 -60.95
CA GLY A 160 50.37 -16.75 -62.34
C GLY A 160 49.75 -18.16 -62.48
N ILE A 161 48.98 -18.60 -61.48
CA ILE A 161 48.35 -19.93 -61.45
C ILE A 161 46.94 -19.90 -62.10
N LEU A 162 46.42 -18.70 -62.42
CA LEU A 162 45.12 -18.45 -63.07
C LEU A 162 45.27 -17.99 -64.52
#